data_AF-A0A654EU40-F1
#
_entry.id   AF-A0A654EU40-F1
#
_cell.length_a   1.000
_cell.length_b   1.000
_cell.length_c   1.000
_cell.angle_alpha   90.00
_cell.angle_beta   90.00
_cell.angle_gamma   90.00
#
_symmetry.space_group_name_H-M   'P 1'
#
loop_
_entity.id
_entity.type
_entity.pdbx_description
1 polymer ?
#
loop_
_entity_poly.entity_id
_entity_poly.type
_entity_poly.pdbx_seq_one_letter_code
_entity_poly.pdbx_strand_id
1 'polypeptide(L)'
;MVFLKLCPRQPLFCTWAELLSWTRQSSPTVPSLLRKVVAHLVMYNLWRKRNNVLHNSHRVSFSVVFRLIDRELRNVISSRRHMKRWRELMVFWIR
;
A
#
# COMPACT_ATOMS: atom_id res chain seq x y z
N MET A 1 -0.31 -10.18 0.94
CA MET A 1 -1.04 -9.93 2.21
C MET A 1 -1.57 -8.50 2.34
N VAL A 2 -0.78 -7.42 2.11
CA VAL A 2 -1.30 -6.03 2.18
C VAL A 2 -2.45 -5.75 1.19
N PHE A 3 -2.33 -6.16 -0.08
CA PHE A 3 -3.42 -6.01 -1.06
C PHE A 3 -4.64 -6.89 -0.75
N LEU A 4 -4.44 -8.05 -0.10
CA LEU A 4 -5.54 -8.93 0.33
C LEU A 4 -6.41 -8.27 1.39
N LYS A 5 -5.85 -7.35 2.20
CA LYS A 5 -6.62 -6.54 3.15
C LYS A 5 -7.63 -5.64 2.44
N LEU A 6 -7.27 -5.11 1.28
CA LEU A 6 -8.16 -4.26 0.48
C LEU A 6 -9.14 -5.08 -0.36
N CYS A 7 -8.73 -6.24 -0.86
CA CYS A 7 -9.58 -7.12 -1.66
C CYS A 7 -9.17 -8.57 -1.43
N PRO A 8 -9.91 -9.34 -0.59
CA PRO A 8 -9.55 -10.71 -0.24
C PRO A 8 -9.51 -11.67 -1.43
N ARG A 9 -10.27 -11.38 -2.49
CA ARG A 9 -10.37 -12.18 -3.71
C ARG A 9 -9.47 -11.67 -4.85
N GLN A 10 -8.55 -10.75 -4.57
CA GLN A 10 -7.68 -10.20 -5.60
C GLN A 10 -6.64 -11.26 -6.05
N PRO A 11 -6.62 -11.67 -7.33
CA PRO A 11 -5.55 -12.51 -7.85
C PRO A 11 -4.20 -11.78 -7.77
N LEU A 12 -3.11 -12.54 -7.74
CA LEU A 12 -1.76 -11.98 -7.82
C LEU A 12 -1.60 -11.16 -9.11
N PHE A 13 -0.86 -10.06 -9.04
CA PHE A 13 -0.51 -9.28 -10.21
C PHE A 13 0.72 -9.90 -10.87
N CYS A 14 0.60 -10.26 -12.14
CA CYS A 14 1.69 -10.78 -12.96
C CYS A 14 2.33 -9.69 -13.83
N THR A 15 1.59 -8.59 -14.09
CA THR A 15 2.07 -7.48 -14.92
C THR A 15 1.86 -6.11 -14.28
N TRP A 16 2.66 -5.14 -14.71
CA TRP A 16 2.46 -3.73 -14.35
C TRP A 16 1.12 -3.19 -14.83
N ALA A 17 0.66 -3.63 -16.00
CA ALA A 17 -0.62 -3.23 -16.56
C ALA A 17 -1.79 -3.66 -15.64
N GLU A 18 -1.75 -4.88 -15.09
CA GLU A 18 -2.74 -5.35 -14.12
C GLU A 18 -2.72 -4.52 -12.83
N LEU A 19 -1.53 -4.25 -12.27
CA LEU A 19 -1.39 -3.41 -11.08
C LEU A 19 -1.97 -2.01 -11.32
N LEU A 20 -1.59 -1.36 -12.43
CA LEU A 20 -2.06 -0.02 -12.78
C LEU A 20 -3.57 -0.02 -13.01
N SER A 21 -4.12 -1.01 -13.72
CA SER A 21 -5.55 -1.19 -13.90
C SER A 21 -6.27 -1.31 -12.54
N TRP A 22 -5.75 -2.14 -11.64
CA TRP A 22 -6.31 -2.33 -10.30
C TRP A 22 -6.29 -1.05 -9.45
N THR A 23 -5.25 -0.21 -9.55
CA THR A 23 -5.21 1.07 -8.82
C THR A 23 -6.21 2.11 -9.34
N ARG A 24 -6.70 1.97 -10.58
CA ARG A 24 -7.71 2.86 -11.17
C ARG A 24 -9.13 2.48 -10.75
N GLN A 25 -9.36 1.21 -10.46
CA GLN A 25 -10.64 0.73 -9.97
C GLN A 25 -10.99 1.37 -8.62
N SER A 26 -12.29 1.65 -8.42
CA SER A 26 -12.83 2.19 -7.18
C SER A 26 -14.03 1.34 -6.77
N SER A 27 -14.21 1.16 -5.46
CA SER A 27 -15.34 0.44 -4.87
C SER A 27 -15.85 1.21 -3.65
N PRO A 28 -17.11 0.99 -3.21
CA PRO A 28 -17.66 1.66 -2.03
C PRO A 28 -16.84 1.43 -0.75
N THR A 29 -16.17 0.28 -0.65
CA THR A 29 -15.35 -0.10 0.51
C THR A 29 -13.87 0.26 0.35
N VAL A 30 -13.38 0.37 -0.88
CA VAL A 30 -11.99 0.71 -1.18
C VAL A 30 -11.93 1.73 -2.31
N PRO A 31 -11.76 3.02 -1.99
CA PRO A 31 -11.57 4.07 -2.98
C PRO A 31 -10.27 3.87 -3.78
N SER A 32 -10.26 4.28 -5.05
CA SER A 32 -9.07 4.20 -5.92
C SER A 32 -7.84 4.92 -5.34
N LEU A 33 -8.05 6.01 -4.58
CA LEU A 33 -6.98 6.72 -3.90
C LEU A 33 -6.25 5.84 -2.87
N LEU A 34 -6.99 5.05 -2.08
CA LEU A 34 -6.39 4.12 -1.13
C LEU A 34 -5.54 3.08 -1.86
N ARG A 35 -6.06 2.50 -2.95
CA ARG A 35 -5.32 1.52 -3.77
C ARG A 35 -4.01 2.10 -4.32
N LYS A 36 -4.05 3.34 -4.82
CA LYS A 36 -2.86 4.05 -5.34
C LYS A 36 -1.80 4.26 -4.27
N VAL A 37 -2.19 4.74 -3.09
CA VAL A 37 -1.24 4.98 -1.99
C VAL A 37 -0.64 3.67 -1.51
N VAL A 38 -1.46 2.62 -1.34
CA VAL A 38 -0.98 1.31 -0.92
C VAL A 38 -0.04 0.69 -1.97
N ALA A 39 -0.39 0.77 -3.25
CA ALA A 39 0.50 0.32 -4.33
C ALA A 39 1.85 1.06 -4.29
N HIS A 40 1.81 2.39 -4.18
CA HIS A 40 3.02 3.20 -4.10
C HIS A 40 3.92 2.79 -2.92
N LEU A 41 3.35 2.67 -1.71
CA LEU A 41 4.11 2.30 -0.51
C LEU A 41 4.69 0.89 -0.61
N VAL A 42 3.93 -0.08 -1.14
CA VAL A 42 4.41 -1.45 -1.34
C VAL A 42 5.57 -1.47 -2.32
N MET A 43 5.43 -0.80 -3.47
CA MET A 43 6.49 -0.75 -4.49
C MET A 43 7.74 -0.07 -3.97
N TYR A 44 7.58 1.08 -3.30
CA TYR A 44 8.69 1.82 -2.70
C TYR A 44 9.44 0.99 -1.65
N ASN A 45 8.71 0.32 -0.75
CA ASN A 45 9.33 -0.49 0.29
C ASN A 45 10.00 -1.76 -0.25
N LEU A 46 9.46 -2.35 -1.32
CA LEU A 46 10.08 -3.49 -1.99
C LEU A 46 11.41 -3.07 -2.64
N TRP A 47 11.41 -1.96 -3.37
CA TRP A 47 12.61 -1.37 -3.94
C TRP A 47 13.63 -1.02 -2.85
N ARG A 48 13.20 -0.36 -1.77
CA ARG A 48 14.07 0.03 -0.65
C ARG A 48 14.69 -1.20 0.03
N LYS A 49 13.91 -2.27 0.25
CA LYS A 49 14.39 -3.53 0.79
C LYS A 49 15.44 -4.17 -0.13
N ARG A 50 15.17 -4.25 -1.44
CA ARG A 50 16.12 -4.80 -2.43
C ARG A 50 17.44 -4.03 -2.36
N ASN A 51 17.40 -2.70 -2.38
CA ASN A 51 18.60 -1.88 -2.33
C ASN A 51 19.38 -2.04 -1.02
N ASN A 52 18.68 -2.16 0.11
CA ASN A 52 19.34 -2.38 1.39
C ASN A 52 20.07 -3.73 1.45
N VAL A 53 19.52 -4.76 0.81
CA VAL A 53 20.21 -6.05 0.66
C VAL A 53 21.43 -5.93 -0.25
N LEU A 54 21.31 -5.20 -1.36
CA LEU A 54 22.41 -5.03 -2.32
C LEU A 54 23.59 -4.21 -1.75
N HIS A 55 23.31 -3.14 -1.02
CA HIS A 55 24.36 -2.21 -0.57
C HIS A 55 24.84 -2.47 0.87
N ASN A 56 23.96 -2.95 1.76
CA ASN A 56 24.27 -3.11 3.18
C ASN A 56 24.29 -4.58 3.63
N SER A 57 24.06 -5.54 2.71
CA SER A 57 23.88 -6.97 3.02
C SER A 57 22.84 -7.26 4.12
N HIS A 58 22.00 -6.27 4.45
CA HIS A 58 21.11 -6.33 5.59
C HIS A 58 19.73 -6.77 5.13
N ARG A 59 19.31 -7.94 5.60
CA ARG A 59 18.01 -8.55 5.28
C ARG A 59 16.98 -8.19 6.33
N VAL A 60 16.03 -7.34 5.96
CA VAL A 60 14.86 -7.03 6.79
C VAL A 60 13.77 -8.07 6.55
N SER A 61 13.18 -8.62 7.61
CA SER A 61 12.07 -9.58 7.49
C SER A 61 10.84 -8.95 6.83
N PHE A 62 10.03 -9.76 6.14
CA PHE A 62 8.81 -9.25 5.50
C PHE A 62 7.78 -8.75 6.53
N SER A 63 7.74 -9.35 7.73
CA SER A 63 6.86 -8.90 8.82
C SER A 63 7.18 -7.47 9.28
N VAL A 64 8.47 -7.12 9.37
CA VAL A 64 8.90 -5.75 9.69
C VAL A 64 8.50 -4.78 8.58
N VAL A 65 8.70 -5.16 7.31
CA VAL A 65 8.30 -4.31 6.17
C VAL A 65 6.78 -4.07 6.16
N PHE A 66 5.96 -5.09 6.46
CA PHE A 66 4.51 -4.91 6.53
C PHE A 66 4.07 -3.96 7.64
N ARG A 67 4.66 -4.07 8.83
CA ARG A 67 4.40 -3.12 9.93
C ARG A 67 4.80 -1.70 9.55
N LEU A 68 5.90 -1.56 8.84
CA LEU A 68 6.37 -0.26 8.38
C LEU A 68 5.45 0.33 7.31
N ILE A 69 4.98 -0.46 6.34
CA ILE A 69 3.99 -0.02 5.35
C ILE A 69 2.69 0.41 6.04
N ASP A 70 2.19 -0.35 7.01
CA ASP A 70 0.99 0.03 7.78
C ASP A 70 1.17 1.38 8.50
N ARG A 71 2.31 1.58 9.17
CA ARG A 71 2.65 2.84 9.82
C ARG A 71 2.77 4.00 8.83
N GLU A 72 3.50 3.81 7.73
CA GLU A 72 3.67 4.83 6.69
C GLU A 72 2.32 5.22 6.09
N LEU A 73 1.45 4.25 5.77
CA LEU A 73 0.12 4.52 5.24
C LEU A 73 -0.72 5.34 6.22
N ARG A 74 -0.74 4.97 7.50
CA ARG A 74 -1.44 5.75 8.53
C ARG A 74 -0.90 7.17 8.61
N ASN A 75 0.41 7.36 8.55
CA ASN A 75 1.03 8.70 8.57
C ASN A 75 0.66 9.53 7.34
N VAL A 76 0.67 8.94 6.14
CA VAL A 76 0.28 9.63 4.90
C VAL A 76 -1.20 10.04 4.95
N ILE A 77 -2.09 9.18 5.45
CA ILE A 77 -3.51 9.52 5.58
C ILE A 77 -3.71 10.60 6.64
N SER A 78 -3.10 10.46 7.82
CA SER A 78 -3.24 11.40 8.94
C SER A 78 -2.73 12.81 8.58
N SER A 79 -1.56 12.91 7.95
CA SER A 79 -1.00 14.20 7.51
C SER A 79 -1.89 14.94 6.52
N ARG A 80 -2.69 14.21 5.73
CA ARG A 80 -3.60 14.77 4.72
C ARG A 80 -5.06 14.80 5.14
N ARG A 81 -5.38 14.47 6.40
CA ARG A 81 -6.77 14.36 6.91
C ARG A 81 -7.63 15.61 6.71
N HIS A 82 -7.00 16.80 6.68
CA HIS A 82 -7.68 18.06 6.43
C HIS A 82 -8.30 18.13 5.01
N MET A 83 -7.72 17.42 4.04
CA MET A 83 -8.23 17.36 2.67
C MET A 83 -9.47 16.45 2.59
N LYS A 84 -10.56 16.95 1.98
CA LYS A 84 -11.84 16.21 1.86
C LYS A 84 -11.67 14.78 1.37
N ARG A 85 -10.85 14.56 0.33
CA ARG A 85 -10.59 13.24 -0.29
C ARG A 85 -9.90 12.21 0.62
N TRP A 86 -9.25 12.66 1.70
CA TRP A 86 -8.43 11.83 2.57
C TRP A 86 -9.11 11.51 3.91
N ARG A 87 -10.12 12.29 4.28
CA ARG A 87 -10.78 12.26 5.58
C ARG A 87 -11.29 10.87 5.97
N GLU A 88 -11.84 10.13 5.01
CA GLU A 88 -12.45 8.81 5.23
C GLU A 88 -11.50 7.64 4.94
N LEU A 89 -10.31 7.89 4.37
CA LEU A 89 -9.39 6.81 3.96
C LEU A 89 -8.90 5.97 5.14
N MET A 90 -8.77 6.57 6.33
CA MET A 90 -8.36 5.83 7.53
C MET A 90 -9.42 4.79 7.93
N VAL A 91 -10.71 5.14 7.79
CA VAL A 91 -11.83 4.24 8.11
C VAL A 91 -11.80 3.03 7.20
N PHE A 92 -11.57 3.25 5.90
CA PHE A 92 -11.43 2.17 4.92
C PHE A 92 -10.19 1.31 5.15
N TRP A 93 -9.15 1.83 5.80
CA TRP A 93 -7.94 1.06 6.11
C TRP A 93 -8.02 0.26 7.40
N ILE A 94 -8.72 0.75 8.43
CA ILE A 94 -8.81 0.09 9.74
C ILE A 94 -9.82 -1.07 9.72
N ARG A 95 -10.89 -0.95 8.92
CA ARG A 95 -11.83 -2.04 8.64
C ARG A 95 -11.11 -3.29 8.14
#